data_AF-A0A150J4M2-F1
#
_entry.id   AF-A0A150J4M2-F1
#
_cell.length_a   1.000
_cell.length_b   1.000
_cell.length_c   1.000
_cell.angle_alpha   90.00
_cell.angle_beta   90.00
_cell.angle_gamma   90.00
#
_symmetry.space_group_name_H-M   'P 1'
#
loop_
_entity.id
_entity.type
_entity.pdbx_description
1 polymer ?
#
loop_
_entity_poly.entity_id
_entity_poly.type
_entity_poly.pdbx_seq_one_letter_code
_entity_poly.pdbx_strand_id
1 'polypeptide(L)'
;MSANFDLFKDLIIDEESRELGVNQITFILSKVYYDKNSNKNPKIIIEKIIELIEKEYKFKNIPKKILKEGFLSINSGDNSIKTIYCREIPFRLDFEQDGKIKSIRVKRISSSYRISIIISINEDFIDVRLYGGEETLAFNIRDVILKIIKKSIVGSFSSINIDFNRDEMLTIYSNFGENIQFIEIDPRDNKRFKRAIKKMEESEKPEEIILYEVERLKFKGFKIPISPAVKKIMEEEKIYIKEIIGKLLIDKNKYVTSGVFSNGRIKFYIPSDIASGDDDEIYDSAYELFERIVTFRPVRSYVLSLDSFGV
;
A
#
# COMPACT_ATOMS: atom_id res chain seq x y z
N MET A 1 -6.49 -18.79 -16.67
CA MET A 1 -7.81 -18.44 -17.23
C MET A 1 -7.88 -16.93 -17.27
N SER A 2 -7.77 -16.36 -18.46
CA SER A 2 -7.74 -14.92 -18.74
C SER A 2 -9.11 -14.30 -18.49
N ALA A 3 -9.21 -13.40 -17.52
CA ALA A 3 -10.39 -12.55 -17.39
C ALA A 3 -10.39 -11.53 -18.53
N ASN A 4 -11.44 -11.51 -19.35
CA ASN A 4 -11.61 -10.64 -20.51
C ASN A 4 -11.54 -9.15 -20.11
N PHE A 5 -10.48 -8.48 -20.56
CA PHE A 5 -10.26 -7.03 -20.54
C PHE A 5 -10.99 -6.30 -21.69
N ASP A 6 -12.17 -6.76 -22.10
CA ASP A 6 -12.91 -6.17 -23.23
C ASP A 6 -13.48 -4.77 -22.95
N LEU A 7 -13.37 -4.25 -21.72
CA LEU A 7 -13.87 -2.92 -21.33
C LEU A 7 -12.92 -1.76 -21.70
N PHE A 8 -11.72 -2.04 -22.20
CA PHE A 8 -10.67 -1.05 -22.45
C PHE A 8 -10.48 -0.66 -23.92
N LYS A 9 -11.32 -1.16 -24.84
CA LYS A 9 -11.18 -0.94 -26.29
C LYS A 9 -11.19 0.53 -26.75
N ASP A 10 -11.72 1.45 -25.92
CA ASP A 10 -11.77 2.89 -26.22
C ASP A 10 -10.77 3.73 -25.40
N LEU A 11 -9.90 3.11 -24.59
CA LEU A 11 -8.88 3.80 -23.81
C LEU A 11 -7.51 3.57 -24.46
N ILE A 12 -6.84 4.65 -24.86
CA ILE A 12 -5.42 4.59 -25.26
C ILE A 12 -4.63 4.32 -23.97
N ILE A 13 -4.24 3.06 -23.79
CA ILE A 13 -3.17 2.65 -22.88
C ILE A 13 -1.88 3.03 -23.62
N ASP A 14 -1.09 3.91 -23.03
CA ASP A 14 0.09 4.46 -23.67
C ASP A 14 1.28 3.53 -23.43
N GLU A 15 1.62 2.71 -24.43
CA GLU A 15 2.83 1.88 -24.45
C GLU A 15 4.08 2.69 -24.88
N GLU A 16 3.93 3.94 -25.36
CA GLU A 16 4.93 4.63 -26.17
C GLU A 16 5.55 5.90 -25.58
N SER A 17 5.02 6.51 -24.50
CA SER A 17 5.71 7.60 -23.79
C SER A 17 6.66 7.10 -22.70
N ARG A 18 7.66 6.29 -23.10
CA ARG A 18 8.66 5.69 -22.20
C ARG A 18 9.77 6.69 -21.83
N GLU A 19 9.47 7.66 -20.97
CA GLU A 19 10.50 8.17 -20.07
C GLU A 19 10.89 7.04 -19.10
N LEU A 20 12.19 6.88 -18.81
CA LEU A 20 12.70 5.99 -17.75
C LEU A 20 12.13 6.44 -16.39
N GLY A 21 10.89 6.06 -16.14
CA GLY A 21 10.11 6.43 -14.97
C GLY A 21 10.31 5.44 -13.82
N VAL A 22 9.98 5.89 -12.62
CA VAL A 22 9.85 5.03 -11.44
C VAL A 22 8.37 4.92 -11.11
N ASN A 23 7.83 3.71 -11.17
CA ASN A 23 6.45 3.43 -10.80
C ASN A 23 6.36 3.23 -9.29
N GLN A 24 5.55 4.06 -8.63
CA GLN A 24 5.27 3.91 -7.21
C GLN A 24 4.02 3.08 -7.01
N ILE A 25 4.16 1.94 -6.34
CA ILE A 25 3.03 1.07 -5.95
C ILE A 25 2.93 1.05 -4.44
N THR A 26 1.75 1.40 -3.93
CA THR A 26 1.45 1.39 -2.49
C THR A 26 0.59 0.17 -2.16
N PHE A 27 0.93 -0.55 -1.11
CA PHE A 27 0.12 -1.62 -0.52
C PHE A 27 -0.40 -1.19 0.85
N ILE A 28 -1.69 -1.43 1.06
CA ILE A 28 -2.37 -1.16 2.33
C ILE A 28 -3.26 -2.35 2.69
N LEU A 29 -3.17 -2.75 3.96
CA LEU A 29 -3.98 -3.82 4.54
C LEU A 29 -4.84 -3.29 5.67
N SER A 30 -6.11 -3.67 5.66
CA SER A 30 -7.06 -3.35 6.72
C SER A 30 -7.97 -4.52 7.04
N LYS A 31 -8.42 -4.59 8.29
CA LYS A 31 -9.40 -5.56 8.76
C LYS A 31 -10.62 -4.86 9.35
N VAL A 32 -11.79 -5.42 9.08
CA VAL A 32 -13.04 -5.04 9.75
C VAL A 32 -13.57 -6.26 10.50
N TYR A 33 -13.56 -6.22 11.82
CA TYR A 33 -14.16 -7.25 12.67
C TYR A 33 -15.63 -6.97 12.87
N TYR A 34 -16.44 -8.03 12.92
CA TYR A 34 -17.88 -7.94 13.11
C TYR A 34 -18.42 -9.17 13.85
N ASP A 35 -19.63 -9.04 14.42
CA ASP A 35 -20.31 -10.16 15.06
C ASP A 35 -20.90 -11.10 13.99
N LYS A 36 -20.35 -12.33 13.92
CA LYS A 36 -20.82 -13.38 13.01
C LYS A 36 -22.27 -13.80 13.24
N ASN A 37 -22.78 -13.71 14.48
CA ASN A 37 -24.14 -14.16 14.78
C ASN A 37 -25.18 -13.26 14.12
N SER A 38 -24.88 -11.97 14.04
CA SER A 38 -25.69 -10.96 13.35
C SER A 38 -25.53 -11.00 11.82
N ASN A 39 -24.50 -11.68 11.30
CA ASN A 39 -24.13 -11.66 9.88
C ASN A 39 -23.75 -13.06 9.34
N LYS A 40 -24.63 -14.04 9.53
CA LYS A 40 -24.33 -15.46 9.23
C LYS A 40 -24.09 -15.81 7.76
N ASN A 41 -24.53 -14.96 6.83
CA ASN A 41 -24.41 -15.21 5.40
C ASN A 41 -23.49 -14.17 4.73
N PRO A 42 -22.23 -14.52 4.43
CA PRO A 42 -21.28 -13.67 3.72
C PRO A 42 -21.83 -13.11 2.40
N LYS A 43 -22.69 -13.84 1.69
CA LYS A 43 -23.25 -13.41 0.40
C LYS A 43 -24.09 -12.13 0.53
N ILE A 44 -24.82 -11.97 1.64
CA ILE A 44 -25.62 -10.76 1.89
C ILE A 44 -24.71 -9.54 2.08
N ILE A 45 -23.58 -9.71 2.77
CA ILE A 45 -22.58 -8.64 2.92
C ILE A 45 -22.01 -8.27 1.54
N ILE A 46 -21.63 -9.27 0.74
CA ILE A 46 -21.11 -9.09 -0.62
C ILE A 46 -22.08 -8.27 -1.47
N GLU A 47 -23.33 -8.71 -1.54
CA GLU A 47 -24.40 -8.07 -2.33
C GLU A 47 -24.58 -6.60 -1.92
N LYS A 48 -24.64 -6.31 -0.62
CA LYS A 48 -24.74 -4.93 -0.11
C LYS A 48 -23.51 -4.08 -0.45
N ILE A 49 -22.31 -4.64 -0.36
CA ILE A 49 -21.09 -3.92 -0.72
C ILE A 49 -21.14 -3.56 -2.21
N ILE A 50 -21.48 -4.53 -3.06
CA ILE A 50 -21.58 -4.33 -4.52
C ILE A 50 -22.64 -3.29 -4.84
N GLU A 51 -23.84 -3.40 -4.25
CA GLU A 51 -24.92 -2.44 -4.45
C GLU A 51 -24.48 -1.01 -4.12
N LEU A 52 -23.82 -0.81 -2.98
CA LEU A 52 -23.30 0.49 -2.57
C LEU A 52 -22.22 1.01 -3.53
N ILE A 53 -21.30 0.14 -3.97
CA ILE A 53 -20.28 0.51 -4.96
C ILE A 53 -20.95 0.95 -6.26
N GLU A 54 -21.86 0.15 -6.80
CA GLU A 54 -22.51 0.42 -8.10
C GLU A 54 -23.40 1.67 -8.06
N LYS A 55 -24.07 1.92 -6.94
CA LYS A 55 -24.99 3.05 -6.79
C LYS A 55 -24.28 4.36 -6.48
N GLU A 56 -23.39 4.36 -5.49
CA GLU A 56 -22.78 5.60 -4.98
C GLU A 56 -21.44 5.90 -5.68
N TYR A 57 -20.64 4.87 -5.98
CA TYR A 57 -19.22 5.02 -6.29
C TYR A 57 -18.78 4.46 -7.66
N LYS A 58 -19.70 3.99 -8.50
CA LYS A 58 -19.40 3.52 -9.86
C LYS A 58 -18.64 4.56 -10.66
N PHE A 59 -17.70 4.10 -11.49
CA PHE A 59 -16.93 4.95 -12.39
C PHE A 59 -17.83 5.82 -13.27
N LYS A 60 -17.85 7.12 -12.97
CA LYS A 60 -18.74 8.11 -13.60
C LYS A 60 -18.07 9.48 -13.66
N ASN A 61 -18.64 10.38 -14.44
CA ASN A 61 -18.16 11.77 -14.52
C ASN A 61 -18.21 12.43 -13.14
N ILE A 62 -17.12 13.07 -12.75
CA ILE A 62 -17.09 13.88 -11.54
C ILE A 62 -17.92 15.16 -11.79
N PRO A 63 -18.85 15.54 -10.90
CA PRO A 63 -19.59 16.78 -11.04
C PRO A 63 -18.67 17.98 -11.27
N LYS A 64 -18.98 18.80 -12.28
CA LYS A 64 -18.20 19.98 -12.70
C LYS A 64 -16.82 19.69 -13.32
N LYS A 65 -16.46 18.43 -13.58
CA LYS A 65 -15.24 18.05 -14.32
C LYS A 65 -15.59 17.18 -15.53
N ILE A 66 -14.70 17.16 -16.51
CA ILE A 66 -14.81 16.33 -17.73
C ILE A 66 -14.24 14.91 -17.50
N LEU A 67 -13.64 14.67 -16.32
CA LEU A 67 -12.95 13.43 -15.96
C LEU A 67 -13.89 12.46 -15.23
N LYS A 68 -13.67 11.17 -15.45
CA LYS A 68 -14.33 10.10 -14.71
C LYS A 68 -13.48 9.59 -13.55
N GLU A 69 -14.15 9.13 -12.51
CA GLU A 69 -13.54 8.52 -11.33
C GLU A 69 -14.53 7.53 -10.69
N GLY A 70 -14.01 6.47 -10.07
CA GLY A 70 -14.80 5.48 -9.35
C GLY A 70 -14.35 4.05 -9.58
N PHE A 71 -15.21 3.10 -9.17
CA PHE A 71 -14.93 1.67 -9.22
C PHE A 71 -15.35 1.04 -10.57
N LEU A 72 -14.55 0.08 -11.03
CA LEU A 72 -14.67 -0.71 -12.25
C LEU A 72 -14.44 -2.21 -11.97
N SER A 73 -14.82 -3.05 -12.94
CA SER A 73 -14.49 -4.48 -12.99
C SER A 73 -14.81 -5.23 -11.69
N ILE A 74 -16.01 -5.00 -11.14
CA ILE A 74 -16.47 -5.64 -9.90
C ILE A 74 -16.77 -7.11 -10.20
N ASN A 75 -15.90 -7.99 -9.73
CA ASN A 75 -16.04 -9.43 -9.81
C ASN A 75 -16.27 -9.99 -8.41
N SER A 76 -17.36 -10.73 -8.21
CA SER A 76 -17.63 -11.41 -6.94
C SER A 76 -17.38 -12.91 -7.05
N GLY A 77 -16.77 -13.47 -6.01
CA GLY A 77 -16.73 -14.90 -5.73
C GLY A 77 -17.62 -15.23 -4.53
N ASP A 78 -17.53 -16.46 -4.04
CA ASP A 78 -18.36 -16.93 -2.92
C ASP A 78 -18.12 -16.15 -1.62
N ASN A 79 -16.90 -15.70 -1.39
CA ASN A 79 -16.47 -15.01 -0.17
C ASN A 79 -15.57 -13.80 -0.44
N SER A 80 -15.53 -13.30 -1.67
CA SER A 80 -14.65 -12.19 -2.02
C SER A 80 -15.20 -11.30 -3.13
N ILE A 81 -14.72 -10.06 -3.15
CA ILE A 81 -14.94 -9.08 -4.20
C ILE A 81 -13.57 -8.61 -4.69
N LYS A 82 -13.37 -8.63 -6.00
CA LYS A 82 -12.23 -8.02 -6.67
C LYS A 82 -12.75 -6.84 -7.50
N THR A 83 -12.15 -5.68 -7.36
CA THR A 83 -12.53 -4.48 -8.12
C THR A 83 -11.31 -3.58 -8.31
N ILE A 84 -11.42 -2.63 -9.23
CA ILE A 84 -10.37 -1.64 -9.49
C ILE A 84 -10.99 -0.27 -9.30
N TYR A 85 -10.31 0.61 -8.56
CA TYR A 85 -10.61 2.03 -8.53
C TYR A 85 -9.71 2.77 -9.52
N CYS A 86 -10.30 3.63 -10.35
CA CYS A 86 -9.56 4.42 -11.33
C CYS A 86 -9.98 5.90 -11.28
N ARG A 87 -9.04 6.77 -11.64
CA ARG A 87 -9.29 8.19 -11.91
C ARG A 87 -8.67 8.58 -13.27
N GLU A 88 -9.47 9.17 -14.15
CA GLU A 88 -8.96 9.75 -15.39
C GLU A 88 -8.16 11.01 -15.10
N ILE A 89 -7.05 11.17 -15.81
CA ILE A 89 -6.25 12.39 -15.82
C ILE A 89 -6.21 12.96 -17.25
N PRO A 90 -6.24 14.31 -17.38
CA PRO A 90 -6.04 14.94 -18.67
C PRO A 90 -4.57 14.81 -19.07
N PHE A 91 -4.32 14.40 -20.30
CA PHE A 91 -2.98 14.27 -20.84
C PHE A 91 -2.87 15.01 -22.17
N ARG A 92 -1.71 15.63 -22.42
CA ARG A 92 -1.39 16.30 -23.68
C ARG A 92 -0.52 15.35 -24.49
N LEU A 93 -1.05 14.87 -25.61
CA LEU A 93 -0.29 14.11 -26.59
C LEU A 93 0.19 15.07 -27.67
N ASP A 94 1.51 15.14 -27.84
CA ASP A 94 2.15 15.94 -28.87
C ASP A 94 2.62 15.01 -30.00
N PHE A 95 2.29 15.35 -31.24
CA PHE A 95 2.69 14.56 -32.42
C PHE A 95 3.01 15.48 -33.60
N GLU A 96 3.89 15.02 -34.48
CA GLU A 96 4.26 15.77 -35.68
C GLU A 96 3.28 15.51 -36.82
N GLN A 97 2.74 16.57 -37.42
CA GLN A 97 1.91 16.50 -38.61
C GLN A 97 2.23 17.69 -39.51
N ASP A 98 2.57 17.43 -40.77
CA ASP A 98 2.95 18.44 -41.77
C ASP A 98 4.15 19.31 -41.34
N GLY A 99 5.15 18.72 -40.68
CA GLY A 99 6.33 19.43 -40.18
C GLY A 99 6.05 20.39 -39.02
N LYS A 100 4.88 20.27 -38.38
CA LYS A 100 4.49 21.05 -37.20
C LYS A 100 4.10 20.13 -36.06
N ILE A 101 4.54 20.47 -34.84
CA ILE A 101 4.07 19.79 -33.63
C ILE A 101 2.63 20.23 -33.36
N LYS A 102 1.71 19.27 -33.41
CA LYS A 102 0.32 19.44 -32.97
C LYS A 102 0.13 18.78 -31.62
N SER A 103 -0.86 19.27 -30.88
CA SER A 103 -1.14 18.80 -29.52
C SER A 103 -2.62 18.52 -29.38
N ILE A 104 -2.97 17.32 -28.93
CA ILE A 104 -4.35 16.96 -28.56
C ILE A 104 -4.43 16.63 -27.07
N ARG A 105 -5.56 16.94 -26.46
CA ARG A 105 -5.84 16.51 -25.08
C ARG A 105 -6.61 15.20 -25.13
N VAL A 106 -6.00 14.16 -24.59
CA VAL A 106 -6.63 12.85 -24.41
C VAL A 106 -6.87 12.59 -22.92
N LYS A 107 -7.80 11.69 -22.62
CA LYS A 107 -8.03 11.20 -21.26
C LYS A 107 -7.31 9.87 -21.13
N ARG A 108 -6.56 9.69 -20.05
CA ARG A 108 -5.89 8.42 -19.75
C ARG A 108 -6.03 8.08 -18.28
N ILE A 109 -5.82 6.81 -17.94
CA ILE A 109 -5.67 6.36 -16.56
C ILE A 109 -4.22 5.92 -16.43
N SER A 110 -3.42 6.71 -15.70
CA SER A 110 -2.04 6.32 -15.37
C SER A 110 -2.06 5.32 -14.20
N SER A 111 -1.04 4.46 -14.14
CA SER A 111 -0.80 3.52 -13.03
C SER A 111 -0.90 4.18 -11.65
N SER A 112 -0.37 5.41 -11.48
CA SER A 112 -0.46 6.18 -10.24
C SER A 112 -1.89 6.50 -9.79
N TYR A 113 -2.88 6.37 -10.68
CA TYR A 113 -4.30 6.65 -10.44
C TYR A 113 -5.20 5.41 -10.57
N ARG A 114 -4.60 4.22 -10.52
CA ARG A 114 -5.26 2.91 -10.56
C ARG A 114 -4.95 2.15 -9.29
N ILE A 115 -5.97 1.64 -8.60
CA ILE A 115 -5.81 0.82 -7.38
C ILE A 115 -6.63 -0.45 -7.53
N SER A 116 -5.96 -1.58 -7.43
CA SER A 116 -6.60 -2.89 -7.35
C SER A 116 -7.00 -3.18 -5.91
N ILE A 117 -8.21 -3.70 -5.74
CA ILE A 117 -8.84 -3.89 -4.44
C ILE A 117 -9.38 -5.31 -4.35
N ILE A 118 -9.04 -5.98 -3.25
CA ILE A 118 -9.57 -7.29 -2.90
C ILE A 118 -10.21 -7.18 -1.51
N ILE A 119 -11.49 -7.51 -1.44
CA ILE A 119 -12.25 -7.60 -0.19
C ILE A 119 -12.55 -9.08 0.02
N SER A 120 -12.05 -9.68 1.10
CA SER A 120 -12.30 -11.10 1.44
C SER A 120 -13.06 -11.19 2.74
N ILE A 121 -14.17 -11.90 2.75
CA ILE A 121 -15.05 -12.04 3.91
C ILE A 121 -14.77 -13.40 4.54
N ASN A 122 -14.35 -13.37 5.80
CA ASN A 122 -14.13 -14.54 6.64
C ASN A 122 -15.23 -14.62 7.70
N GLU A 123 -15.24 -15.63 8.56
CA GLU A 123 -16.33 -15.82 9.54
C GLU A 123 -16.52 -14.62 10.47
N ASP A 124 -15.43 -14.10 11.04
CA ASP A 124 -15.46 -13.06 12.09
C ASP A 124 -14.83 -11.73 11.65
N PHE A 125 -14.33 -11.63 10.41
CA PHE A 125 -13.69 -10.42 9.90
C PHE A 125 -13.68 -10.32 8.37
N ILE A 126 -13.52 -9.10 7.86
CA ILE A 126 -13.33 -8.78 6.44
C ILE A 126 -11.91 -8.24 6.24
N ASP A 127 -11.15 -8.90 5.38
CA ASP A 127 -9.84 -8.44 4.91
C ASP A 127 -10.01 -7.51 3.72
N VAL A 128 -9.40 -6.34 3.78
CA VAL A 128 -9.33 -5.38 2.68
C VAL A 128 -7.87 -5.20 2.28
N ARG A 129 -7.56 -5.55 1.04
CA ARG A 129 -6.22 -5.37 0.44
C ARG A 129 -6.33 -4.37 -0.69
N LEU A 130 -5.57 -3.29 -0.60
CA LEU A 130 -5.42 -2.30 -1.66
C LEU A 130 -3.98 -2.35 -2.15
N TYR A 131 -3.80 -2.37 -3.46
CA TYR A 131 -2.48 -2.29 -4.06
C TYR A 131 -2.52 -1.50 -5.37
N GLY A 132 -1.52 -0.66 -5.56
CA GLY A 132 -1.47 0.27 -6.67
C GLY A 132 -1.67 1.71 -6.25
N GLY A 133 -1.48 2.59 -7.23
CA GLY A 133 -1.69 4.02 -7.10
C GLY A 133 -0.72 4.73 -6.16
N GLU A 134 -0.78 6.05 -6.24
CA GLU A 134 -0.09 6.91 -5.29
C GLU A 134 -0.71 6.79 -3.89
N GLU A 135 0.11 7.08 -2.90
CA GLU A 135 -0.24 6.90 -1.49
C GLU A 135 -1.53 7.65 -1.07
N THR A 136 -1.62 8.92 -1.43
CA THR A 136 -2.78 9.76 -1.06
C THR A 136 -4.07 9.17 -1.61
N LEU A 137 -4.04 8.66 -2.84
CA LEU A 137 -5.16 7.98 -3.44
C LEU A 137 -5.50 6.69 -2.67
N ALA A 138 -4.49 5.85 -2.41
CA ALA A 138 -4.68 4.56 -1.73
C ALA A 138 -5.34 4.73 -0.35
N PHE A 139 -4.90 5.70 0.46
CA PHE A 139 -5.51 5.99 1.75
C PHE A 139 -6.95 6.50 1.65
N ASN A 140 -7.23 7.41 0.70
CA ASN A 140 -8.58 7.92 0.48
C ASN A 140 -9.54 6.79 0.06
N ILE A 141 -9.09 5.91 -0.83
CA ILE A 141 -9.93 4.80 -1.32
C ILE A 141 -10.13 3.74 -0.24
N ARG A 142 -9.12 3.47 0.60
CA ARG A 142 -9.28 2.63 1.79
C ARG A 142 -10.43 3.15 2.66
N ASP A 143 -10.44 4.45 2.99
CA ASP A 143 -11.45 5.02 3.88
C ASP A 143 -12.87 4.93 3.28
N VAL A 144 -12.98 5.12 1.96
CA VAL A 144 -14.23 4.90 1.21
C VAL A 144 -14.69 3.44 1.33
N ILE A 145 -13.81 2.47 1.07
CA ILE A 145 -14.14 1.03 1.15
C ILE A 145 -14.53 0.63 2.57
N LEU A 146 -13.77 1.07 3.59
CA LEU A 146 -14.10 0.79 4.98
C LEU A 146 -15.47 1.37 5.35
N LYS A 147 -15.82 2.56 4.85
CA LYS A 147 -17.15 3.14 5.04
C LYS A 147 -18.25 2.31 4.36
N ILE A 148 -18.01 1.83 3.13
CA ILE A 148 -18.94 0.95 2.41
C ILE A 148 -19.17 -0.33 3.21
N ILE A 149 -18.09 -1.02 3.60
CA ILE A 149 -18.15 -2.27 4.36
C ILE A 149 -18.93 -2.08 5.67
N LYS A 150 -18.64 -1.03 6.42
CA LYS A 150 -19.32 -0.73 7.69
C LYS A 150 -20.82 -0.50 7.51
N LYS A 151 -21.25 0.13 6.41
CA LYS A 151 -22.67 0.27 6.07
C LYS A 151 -23.34 -1.06 5.69
N SER A 152 -22.57 -2.05 5.23
CA SER A 152 -23.08 -3.35 4.78
C SER A 152 -23.25 -4.37 5.91
N ILE A 153 -22.58 -4.16 7.04
CA ILE A 153 -22.62 -5.04 8.23
C ILE A 153 -23.77 -4.64 9.15
N VAL A 154 -24.45 -5.63 9.74
CA VAL A 154 -25.45 -5.42 10.80
C VAL A 154 -24.79 -5.52 12.17
N GLY A 155 -25.08 -4.59 13.07
CA GLY A 155 -24.58 -4.60 14.44
C GLY A 155 -23.22 -3.92 14.61
N SER A 156 -22.52 -4.28 15.69
CA SER A 156 -21.24 -3.67 16.06
C SER A 156 -20.11 -4.14 15.14
N PHE A 157 -19.22 -3.22 14.80
CA PHE A 157 -18.02 -3.47 14.02
C PHE A 157 -16.85 -2.64 14.55
N SER A 158 -15.63 -3.11 14.30
CA SER A 158 -14.41 -2.33 14.52
C SER A 158 -13.48 -2.49 13.32
N SER A 159 -12.70 -1.45 13.01
CA SER A 159 -11.73 -1.48 11.91
C SER A 159 -10.34 -1.23 12.45
N ILE A 160 -9.39 -2.07 12.05
CA ILE A 160 -7.97 -1.89 12.37
C ILE A 160 -7.15 -1.88 11.07
N ASN A 161 -6.07 -1.10 11.06
CA ASN A 161 -5.00 -1.32 10.08
C ASN A 161 -4.19 -2.52 10.53
N ILE A 162 -3.69 -3.31 9.57
CA ILE A 162 -2.82 -4.43 9.90
C ILE A 162 -1.39 -3.90 10.03
N ASP A 163 -1.06 -3.45 11.22
CA ASP A 163 0.27 -2.96 11.58
C ASP A 163 1.27 -4.13 11.68
N PHE A 164 2.55 -3.85 11.46
CA PHE A 164 3.65 -4.76 11.76
C PHE A 164 4.14 -4.49 13.17
N ASN A 165 4.08 -5.52 14.02
CA ASN A 165 4.64 -5.43 15.35
C ASN A 165 6.18 -5.42 15.32
N ARG A 166 6.79 -5.19 16.49
CA ARG A 166 8.26 -5.09 16.65
C ARG A 166 9.00 -6.32 16.12
N ASP A 167 8.52 -7.53 16.43
CA ASP A 167 9.17 -8.77 16.01
C ASP A 167 9.03 -8.96 14.49
N GLU A 168 7.86 -8.66 13.93
CA GLU A 168 7.64 -8.69 12.47
C GLU A 168 8.56 -7.69 11.75
N MET A 169 8.68 -6.46 12.24
CA MET A 169 9.58 -5.46 11.66
C MET A 169 11.06 -5.89 11.76
N LEU A 170 11.48 -6.54 12.86
CA LEU A 170 12.84 -7.08 13.00
C LEU A 170 13.10 -8.25 12.06
N THR A 171 12.11 -9.13 11.85
CA THR A 171 12.19 -10.20 10.86
C THR A 171 12.30 -9.64 9.45
N ILE A 172 11.46 -8.65 9.10
CA ILE A 172 11.52 -7.96 7.80
C ILE A 172 12.91 -7.32 7.61
N TYR A 173 13.39 -6.58 8.62
CA TYR A 173 14.74 -6.00 8.62
C TYR A 173 15.81 -7.07 8.33
N SER A 174 15.77 -8.19 9.06
CA SER A 174 16.75 -9.28 8.88
C SER A 174 16.73 -9.86 7.47
N ASN A 175 15.54 -9.98 6.86
CA ASN A 175 15.38 -10.51 5.50
C ASN A 175 15.81 -9.56 4.39
N PHE A 176 15.78 -8.24 4.61
CA PHE A 176 16.42 -7.30 3.69
C PHE A 176 17.96 -7.43 3.71
N GLY A 177 18.54 -7.87 4.83
CA GLY A 177 19.96 -8.19 4.94
C GLY A 177 20.88 -6.98 4.68
N GLU A 178 21.88 -7.16 3.82
CA GLU A 178 22.83 -6.09 3.43
C GLU A 178 22.22 -5.06 2.47
N ASN A 179 21.03 -5.33 1.92
CA ASN A 179 20.37 -4.46 0.95
C ASN A 179 19.56 -3.32 1.58
N ILE A 180 19.64 -3.13 2.89
CA ILE A 180 19.00 -2.02 3.59
C ILE A 180 19.75 -0.73 3.24
N GLN A 181 19.02 0.32 2.91
CA GLN A 181 19.61 1.62 2.63
C GLN A 181 19.41 2.55 3.82
N PHE A 182 18.28 2.38 4.49
CA PHE A 182 17.83 3.30 5.51
C PHE A 182 16.85 2.61 6.47
N ILE A 183 16.90 3.02 7.73
CA ILE A 183 15.85 2.74 8.71
C ILE A 183 15.51 4.01 9.49
N GLU A 184 14.24 4.14 9.86
CA GLU A 184 13.76 5.18 10.77
C GLU A 184 13.49 4.59 12.14
N ILE A 185 14.03 5.24 13.18
CA ILE A 185 13.79 4.92 14.58
C ILE A 185 13.40 6.17 15.34
N ASP A 186 12.34 6.11 16.15
CA ASP A 186 12.01 7.20 17.07
C ASP A 186 12.77 7.05 18.40
N PRO A 187 13.54 8.06 18.83
CA PRO A 187 14.29 8.04 20.08
C PRO A 187 13.41 7.94 21.34
N ARG A 188 12.13 8.33 21.27
CA ARG A 188 11.19 8.23 22.40
C ARG A 188 10.84 6.79 22.71
N ASP A 189 10.65 6.01 21.65
CA ASP A 189 10.33 4.58 21.69
C ASP A 189 11.61 3.76 22.00
N ASN A 190 12.79 4.34 21.79
CA ASN A 190 14.09 3.67 21.84
C ASN A 190 15.11 4.36 22.77
N LYS A 191 14.74 4.55 24.04
CA LYS A 191 15.58 5.28 25.03
C LYS A 191 16.98 4.67 25.24
N ARG A 192 17.10 3.35 25.21
CA ARG A 192 18.39 2.65 25.40
C ARG A 192 19.31 2.85 24.21
N PHE A 193 18.78 2.68 23.01
CA PHE A 193 19.46 3.00 21.75
C PHE A 193 19.98 4.44 21.70
N LYS A 194 19.16 5.41 22.09
CA LYS A 194 19.59 6.83 22.19
C LYS A 194 20.78 7.01 23.13
N ARG A 195 20.83 6.29 24.25
CA ARG A 195 21.95 6.36 25.20
C ARG A 195 23.20 5.71 24.62
N ALA A 196 23.06 4.60 23.90
CA ALA A 196 24.17 3.91 23.25
C ALA A 196 24.80 4.77 22.16
N ILE A 197 24.00 5.37 21.26
CA ILE A 197 24.51 6.28 20.21
C ILE A 197 25.28 7.46 20.79
N LYS A 198 24.77 8.07 21.88
CA LYS A 198 25.46 9.20 22.51
C LYS A 198 26.87 8.87 23.01
N LYS A 199 27.17 7.60 23.25
CA LYS A 199 28.46 7.10 23.71
C LYS A 199 29.38 6.64 22.56
N MET A 200 28.89 6.58 21.32
CA MET A 200 29.70 6.25 20.15
C MET A 200 30.66 7.39 19.79
N GLU A 201 31.70 7.05 19.05
CA GLU A 201 32.54 8.04 18.36
C GLU A 201 31.71 8.80 17.32
N GLU A 202 32.02 10.09 17.11
CA GLU A 202 31.22 10.98 16.24
C GLU A 202 31.11 10.46 14.80
N SER A 203 32.16 9.80 14.30
CA SER A 203 32.20 9.19 12.96
C SER A 203 31.29 7.98 12.79
N GLU A 204 30.80 7.39 13.88
CA GLU A 204 29.93 6.21 13.85
C GLU A 204 28.47 6.54 14.18
N LYS A 205 28.18 7.78 14.59
CA LYS A 205 26.84 8.18 15.00
C LYS A 205 25.91 8.29 13.79
N PRO A 206 24.68 7.74 13.87
CA PRO A 206 23.66 7.99 12.86
C PRO A 206 23.16 9.43 12.94
N GLU A 207 22.66 9.92 11.80
CA GLU A 207 22.13 11.27 11.67
C GLU A 207 20.78 11.40 12.39
N GLU A 208 20.68 12.33 13.35
CA GLU A 208 19.41 12.67 14.00
C GLU A 208 18.69 13.73 13.16
N ILE A 209 17.51 13.41 12.65
CA ILE A 209 16.69 14.31 11.84
C ILE A 209 15.43 14.76 12.57
N ILE A 210 14.86 15.88 12.13
CA ILE A 210 13.53 16.32 12.57
C ILE A 210 12.50 15.66 11.65
N LEU A 211 11.64 14.81 12.21
CA LEU A 211 10.58 14.12 11.47
C LEU A 211 9.34 15.00 11.31
N TYR A 212 9.06 15.85 12.31
CA TYR A 212 7.87 16.68 12.36
C TYR A 212 8.10 17.90 13.23
N GLU A 213 7.71 19.07 12.74
CA GLU A 213 7.78 20.35 13.47
C GLU A 213 6.43 21.06 13.33
N VAL A 214 5.67 21.11 14.42
CA VAL A 214 4.53 22.03 14.59
C VAL A 214 4.96 23.08 15.60
N GLU A 215 4.38 24.29 15.57
CA GLU A 215 4.79 25.51 16.31
C GLU A 215 5.27 25.31 17.77
N ARG A 216 4.96 24.18 18.43
CA ARG A 216 5.41 23.84 19.80
C ARG A 216 5.91 22.40 20.00
N LEU A 217 5.98 21.56 18.96
CA LEU A 217 6.39 20.15 19.06
C LEU A 217 7.35 19.79 17.92
N LYS A 218 8.59 19.45 18.29
CA LYS A 218 9.58 18.85 17.38
C LYS A 218 9.75 17.37 17.70
N PHE A 219 9.35 16.49 16.80
CA PHE A 219 9.67 15.07 16.87
C PHE A 219 10.94 14.79 16.10
N LYS A 220 11.89 14.14 16.77
CA LYS A 220 13.17 13.74 16.19
C LYS A 220 13.18 12.24 15.90
N GLY A 221 13.91 11.84 14.88
CA GLY A 221 14.13 10.46 14.45
C GLY A 221 15.60 10.22 14.19
N PHE A 222 16.05 8.97 14.20
CA PHE A 222 17.34 8.61 13.63
C PHE A 222 17.15 8.10 12.21
N LYS A 223 17.90 8.67 11.28
CA LYS A 223 18.14 8.09 9.96
C LYS A 223 19.43 7.30 10.02
N ILE A 224 19.33 5.99 9.92
CA ILE A 224 20.51 5.13 10.03
C ILE A 224 20.77 4.49 8.65
N PRO A 225 21.76 4.98 7.89
CA PRO A 225 22.39 4.16 6.87
C PRO A 225 23.12 2.99 7.56
N ILE A 226 23.20 1.82 6.93
CA ILE A 226 23.78 0.63 7.58
C ILE A 226 25.21 0.93 8.06
N SER A 227 25.42 0.93 9.38
CA SER A 227 26.73 0.84 10.02
C SER A 227 26.77 -0.46 10.85
N PRO A 228 27.83 -1.28 10.75
CA PRO A 228 27.95 -2.53 11.51
C PRO A 228 27.83 -2.34 13.02
N ALA A 229 28.39 -1.25 13.56
CA ALA A 229 28.31 -0.91 14.98
C ALA A 229 26.87 -0.60 15.41
N VAL A 230 26.13 0.14 14.57
CA VAL A 230 24.73 0.48 14.83
C VAL A 230 23.85 -0.77 14.73
N LYS A 231 24.07 -1.64 13.73
CA LYS A 231 23.34 -2.91 13.57
C LYS A 231 23.49 -3.81 14.80
N LYS A 232 24.72 -3.95 15.33
CA LYS A 232 24.98 -4.73 16.55
C LYS A 232 24.20 -4.18 17.75
N ILE A 233 24.20 -2.87 17.95
CA ILE A 233 23.46 -2.24 19.05
C ILE A 233 21.94 -2.33 18.87
N MET A 234 21.46 -2.30 17.62
CA MET A 234 20.06 -2.52 17.33
C MET A 234 19.59 -3.93 17.70
N GLU A 235 20.41 -4.94 17.41
CA GLU A 235 20.17 -6.34 17.78
C GLU A 235 20.20 -6.52 19.31
N GLU A 236 21.20 -5.96 20.00
CA GLU A 236 21.37 -6.05 21.45
C GLU A 236 20.23 -5.35 22.23
N GLU A 237 19.81 -4.16 21.77
CA GLU A 237 18.79 -3.34 22.45
C GLU A 237 17.36 -3.62 21.95
N LYS A 238 17.21 -4.55 21.00
CA LYS A 238 15.94 -4.95 20.37
C LYS A 238 15.15 -3.76 19.86
N ILE A 239 15.72 -2.80 19.15
CA ILE A 239 15.00 -1.55 18.82
C ILE A 239 13.58 -1.72 18.19
N TYR A 240 12.72 -0.73 18.41
CA TYR A 240 11.47 -0.56 17.68
C TYR A 240 11.72 0.24 16.39
N ILE A 241 11.55 -0.40 15.24
CA ILE A 241 11.75 0.18 13.91
C ILE A 241 10.43 0.74 13.38
N LYS A 242 10.42 2.00 12.94
CA LYS A 242 9.23 2.64 12.35
C LYS A 242 9.14 2.44 10.85
N GLU A 243 10.27 2.51 10.17
CA GLU A 243 10.40 2.38 8.72
C GLU A 243 11.68 1.66 8.37
N ILE A 244 11.62 0.84 7.32
CA ILE A 244 12.75 0.21 6.66
C ILE A 244 12.66 0.58 5.18
N ILE A 245 13.70 1.20 4.62
CA ILE A 245 13.87 1.34 3.18
C ILE A 245 15.09 0.53 2.76
N GLY A 246 14.90 -0.37 1.80
CA GLY A 246 15.99 -1.11 1.22
C GLY A 246 15.66 -1.61 -0.17
N LYS A 247 16.53 -2.45 -0.72
CA LYS A 247 16.38 -3.04 -2.04
C LYS A 247 15.97 -4.50 -1.90
N LEU A 248 14.89 -4.89 -2.58
CA LEU A 248 14.51 -6.29 -2.72
C LEU A 248 14.82 -6.76 -4.13
N LEU A 249 15.44 -7.93 -4.23
CA LEU A 249 15.71 -8.59 -5.50
C LEU A 249 14.39 -9.13 -6.07
N ILE A 250 14.08 -8.79 -7.31
CA ILE A 250 12.91 -9.31 -8.01
C ILE A 250 13.29 -10.33 -9.09
N ASP A 251 14.40 -10.09 -9.79
CA ASP A 251 14.95 -10.98 -10.81
C ASP A 251 16.49 -10.87 -10.78
N LYS A 252 17.22 -11.72 -11.52
CA LYS A 252 18.70 -11.73 -11.57
C LYS A 252 19.24 -10.32 -11.81
N ASN A 253 19.92 -9.78 -10.79
CA ASN A 253 20.52 -8.44 -10.75
C ASN A 253 19.54 -7.26 -10.86
N LYS A 254 18.23 -7.49 -10.74
CA LYS A 254 17.21 -6.42 -10.72
C LYS A 254 16.69 -6.20 -9.31
N TYR A 255 16.82 -4.97 -8.83
CA TYR A 255 16.43 -4.58 -7.48
C TYR A 255 15.34 -3.51 -7.49
N VAL A 256 14.38 -3.66 -6.59
CA VAL A 256 13.30 -2.71 -6.36
C VAL A 256 13.51 -2.04 -5.01
N THR A 257 13.54 -0.71 -5.00
CA THR A 257 13.56 0.03 -3.74
C THR A 257 12.19 -0.13 -3.07
N SER A 258 12.20 -0.62 -1.84
CA SER A 258 11.02 -1.03 -1.08
C SER A 258 11.04 -0.34 0.28
N GLY A 259 9.93 0.31 0.64
CA GLY A 259 9.72 0.94 1.94
C GLY A 259 8.66 0.16 2.73
N VAL A 260 8.99 -0.29 3.94
CA VAL A 260 8.08 -0.98 4.86
C VAL A 260 7.92 -0.17 6.12
N PHE A 261 6.69 0.10 6.51
CA PHE A 261 6.37 0.92 7.68
C PHE A 261 5.62 0.10 8.72
N SER A 262 5.94 0.32 9.99
CA SER A 262 5.32 -0.36 11.14
C SER A 262 3.79 -0.27 11.18
N ASN A 263 3.18 0.73 10.51
CA ASN A 263 1.72 0.87 10.40
C ASN A 263 1.09 0.03 9.26
N GLY A 264 1.79 -0.99 8.75
CA GLY A 264 1.28 -1.89 7.71
C GLY A 264 1.41 -1.38 6.28
N ARG A 265 1.89 -0.14 6.09
CA ARG A 265 2.14 0.44 4.76
C ARG A 265 3.37 -0.19 4.14
N ILE A 266 3.28 -0.59 2.87
CA ILE A 266 4.42 -1.02 2.05
C ILE A 266 4.41 -0.21 0.76
N LYS A 267 5.58 0.24 0.32
CA LYS A 267 5.80 0.99 -0.93
C LYS A 267 6.85 0.30 -1.77
N PHE A 268 6.63 0.24 -3.06
CA PHE A 268 7.61 -0.19 -4.04
C PHE A 268 7.85 0.92 -5.05
N TYR A 269 9.12 1.14 -5.37
CA TYR A 269 9.59 2.03 -6.42
C TYR A 269 10.20 1.15 -7.50
N ILE A 270 9.39 0.79 -8.49
CA ILE A 270 9.75 -0.16 -9.56
C ILE A 270 10.16 0.65 -10.80
N PRO A 271 11.43 0.62 -11.19
CA PRO A 271 11.88 1.19 -12.46
C PRO A 271 11.12 0.60 -13.65
N SER A 272 10.74 1.44 -14.62
CA SER A 272 9.99 1.04 -15.82
C SER A 272 10.76 0.10 -16.75
N ASP A 273 12.07 -0.08 -16.57
CA ASP A 273 12.91 -1.03 -17.34
C ASP A 273 12.88 -2.46 -16.75
N ILE A 274 12.30 -2.65 -15.57
CA ILE A 274 12.15 -3.97 -14.96
C ILE A 274 11.02 -4.76 -15.62
N ALA A 275 9.87 -4.11 -15.86
CA ALA A 275 8.76 -4.66 -16.65
C ALA A 275 8.95 -4.23 -18.10
N SER A 276 8.71 -5.11 -19.06
CA SER A 276 9.06 -4.88 -20.48
C SER A 276 8.17 -3.84 -21.19
N GLY A 277 7.63 -2.87 -20.45
CA GLY A 277 6.67 -1.87 -20.88
C GLY A 277 5.21 -2.24 -20.61
N ASP A 278 4.94 -3.37 -19.95
CA ASP A 278 3.59 -3.76 -19.54
C ASP A 278 3.34 -3.33 -18.08
N ASP A 279 2.38 -2.41 -17.89
CA ASP A 279 1.97 -1.95 -16.56
C ASP A 279 1.48 -3.13 -15.69
N ASP A 280 0.83 -4.14 -16.26
CA ASP A 280 0.33 -5.28 -15.50
C ASP A 280 1.49 -6.16 -14.95
N GLU A 281 2.61 -6.28 -15.67
CA GLU A 281 3.83 -6.94 -15.15
C GLU A 281 4.39 -6.20 -13.92
N ILE A 282 4.27 -4.87 -13.85
CA ILE A 282 4.71 -4.06 -12.69
C ILE A 282 3.84 -4.37 -11.47
N TYR A 283 2.52 -4.50 -11.66
CA TYR A 283 1.60 -4.84 -10.58
C TYR A 283 1.83 -6.25 -10.05
N ASP A 284 2.03 -7.22 -10.95
CA ASP A 284 2.30 -8.60 -10.58
C ASP A 284 3.63 -8.74 -9.83
N SER A 285 4.67 -8.06 -10.33
CA SER A 285 5.97 -7.90 -9.68
C SER A 285 5.87 -7.34 -8.26
N ALA A 286 5.09 -6.27 -8.10
CA ALA A 286 4.89 -5.64 -6.79
C ALA A 286 4.09 -6.54 -5.85
N TYR A 287 3.11 -7.29 -6.37
CA TYR A 287 2.32 -8.24 -5.62
C TYR A 287 3.17 -9.40 -5.10
N GLU A 288 4.07 -9.94 -5.92
CA GLU A 288 5.02 -10.97 -5.49
C GLU A 288 5.93 -10.48 -4.36
N LEU A 289 6.52 -9.28 -4.50
CA LEU A 289 7.34 -8.67 -3.46
C LEU A 289 6.54 -8.43 -2.17
N PHE A 290 5.29 -8.00 -2.29
CA PHE A 290 4.40 -7.85 -1.16
C PHE A 290 4.14 -9.17 -0.44
N GLU A 291 3.79 -10.24 -1.16
CA GLU A 291 3.57 -11.57 -0.58
C GLU A 291 4.84 -12.05 0.13
N ARG A 292 6.04 -11.82 -0.42
CA ARG A 292 7.31 -12.13 0.25
C ARG A 292 7.47 -11.38 1.57
N ILE A 293 7.16 -10.08 1.63
CA ILE A 293 7.25 -9.30 2.87
C ILE A 293 6.21 -9.78 3.90
N VAL A 294 4.99 -10.07 3.47
CA VAL A 294 3.89 -10.47 4.35
C VAL A 294 4.02 -11.92 4.83
N THR A 295 4.61 -12.82 4.03
CA THR A 295 4.86 -14.23 4.42
C THR A 295 5.95 -14.38 5.48
N PHE A 296 6.72 -13.32 5.76
CA PHE A 296 7.61 -13.27 6.93
C PHE A 296 6.86 -13.24 8.27
N ARG A 297 5.52 -13.15 8.27
CA ARG A 297 4.70 -13.25 9.47
C ARG A 297 4.69 -14.69 10.02
N PRO A 298 5.12 -14.92 11.28
CA PRO A 298 4.77 -16.17 11.94
C PRO A 298 3.24 -16.28 12.02
N VAL A 299 2.69 -17.48 11.73
CA VAL A 299 1.24 -17.74 11.75
C VAL A 299 0.70 -17.36 13.13
N ARG A 300 0.03 -16.20 13.23
CA ARG A 300 -0.67 -15.80 14.45
C ARG A 300 -2.13 -16.21 14.37
N SER A 301 -2.51 -17.11 15.27
CA SER A 301 -3.89 -17.33 15.70
C SER A 301 -4.36 -16.10 16.47
N TYR A 302 -5.02 -15.16 15.81
CA TYR A 302 -5.70 -14.06 16.49
C TYR A 302 -7.04 -14.57 17.03
N VAL A 303 -7.05 -15.00 18.30
CA VAL A 303 -8.28 -15.08 19.09
C VAL A 303 -8.50 -13.69 19.68
N LEU A 304 -9.33 -12.88 19.04
CA LEU A 304 -9.90 -11.70 19.69
C LEU A 304 -11.18 -12.16 20.39
N SER A 305 -11.10 -12.38 21.70
CA SER A 305 -12.29 -12.55 22.53
C SER A 305 -13.11 -11.26 22.48
N LEU A 306 -14.34 -11.37 21.96
CA LEU A 306 -15.36 -10.32 21.89
C LEU A 306 -15.78 -9.78 23.28
N ASP A 307 -15.27 -10.35 24.37
CA ASP A 307 -15.57 -9.98 25.76
C ASP A 307 -15.02 -8.60 26.21
N SER A 308 -14.46 -7.81 25.30
CA SER A 308 -13.95 -6.46 25.59
C SER A 308 -14.96 -5.34 25.28
N PHE A 309 -16.14 -5.67 24.74
CA PHE A 309 -17.28 -4.75 24.67
C PHE A 309 -18.24 -5.07 25.81
N GLY A 310 -17.92 -4.53 26.99
CA GLY A 310 -18.81 -4.56 28.14
C GLY A 310 -20.17 -3.96 27.83
N VAL A 311 -21.16 -4.50 28.54
CA VAL A 311 -22.54 -4.00 28.74
C VAL A 311 -22.65 -2.48 28.68
#